data_AF-A0A1H8VKU3-F1
#
_entry.id   AF-A0A1H8VKU3-F1
#
_cell.length_a   1.000
_cell.length_b   1.000
_cell.length_c   1.000
_cell.angle_alpha   90.00
_cell.angle_beta   90.00
_cell.angle_gamma   90.00
#
_symmetry.space_group_name_H-M   'P 1'
#
loop_
_entity.id
_entity.type
_entity.pdbx_description
1 polymer ?
#
loop_
_entity_poly.entity_id
_entity_poly.type
_entity_poly.pdbx_seq_one_letter_code
_entity_poly.pdbx_strand_id
1 'polypeptide(L)'
;MNNQQFTRRVPNARSQVRPSRTRELDRSEILEVTSAIGSETRWRIIKTLATETRTIQELTEIIGLTKGTISAHVKQLEEAGLVASRFNVSDNGGVEKELSLAVDELTLDFRQI
;
A
#
# COMPACT_ATOMS: atom_id res chain seq x y z
N MET A 1 -8.15 -30.23 -33.55
CA MET A 1 -7.78 -28.81 -33.76
C MET A 1 -7.54 -28.19 -32.41
N ASN A 2 -6.38 -27.56 -32.27
CA ASN A 2 -5.83 -26.92 -31.09
C ASN A 2 -6.64 -25.67 -30.71
N ASN A 3 -6.86 -25.44 -29.40
CA ASN A 3 -6.44 -24.17 -28.81
C ASN A 3 -6.27 -24.30 -27.30
N GLN A 4 -5.00 -24.37 -26.88
CA GLN A 4 -4.58 -24.03 -25.52
C GLN A 4 -4.69 -22.51 -25.28
N GLN A 5 -4.61 -22.12 -24.00
CA GLN A 5 -4.42 -20.76 -23.44
C GLN A 5 -5.75 -19.99 -23.22
N PHE A 6 -6.14 -19.54 -22.03
CA PHE A 6 -5.36 -19.10 -20.88
C PHE A 6 -5.92 -19.68 -19.57
N THR A 7 -5.01 -20.22 -18.78
CA THR A 7 -5.21 -20.75 -17.45
C THR A 7 -5.45 -19.62 -16.43
N ARG A 8 -6.26 -19.95 -15.41
CA ARG A 8 -6.45 -19.26 -14.13
C ARG A 8 -6.96 -17.81 -14.22
N ARG A 9 -8.29 -17.67 -14.17
CA ARG A 9 -8.84 -16.66 -13.25
C ARG A 9 -8.36 -17.05 -11.86
N VAL A 10 -7.43 -16.30 -11.29
CA VAL A 10 -7.28 -16.24 -9.84
C VAL A 10 -8.27 -15.16 -9.43
N PRO A 11 -9.46 -15.49 -8.91
CA PRO A 11 -10.35 -14.48 -8.35
C PRO A 11 -9.54 -13.74 -7.30
N ASN A 12 -9.49 -12.41 -7.37
CA ASN A 12 -8.76 -11.52 -6.47
C ASN A 12 -8.41 -12.20 -5.16
N ALA A 13 -7.17 -12.70 -5.05
CA ALA A 13 -6.62 -13.17 -3.81
C ALA A 13 -6.37 -11.91 -2.97
N ARG A 14 -7.46 -11.32 -2.44
CA ARG A 14 -7.38 -10.32 -1.38
C ARG A 14 -6.49 -10.97 -0.33
N SER A 15 -5.35 -10.33 -0.06
CA SER A 15 -4.33 -10.90 0.80
C SER A 15 -5.01 -11.28 2.12
N GLN A 16 -4.95 -12.57 2.48
CA GLN A 16 -5.41 -13.03 3.80
C GLN A 16 -4.63 -12.26 4.86
N VAL A 17 -5.22 -12.12 6.05
CA VAL A 17 -4.60 -11.48 7.23
C VAL A 17 -3.12 -11.89 7.32
N ARG A 18 -2.24 -10.96 6.99
CA ARG A 18 -0.79 -11.15 6.96
C ARG A 18 -0.28 -11.11 8.41
N PRO A 19 0.73 -11.91 8.79
CA PRO A 19 1.34 -11.78 10.11
C PRO A 19 1.87 -10.36 10.30
N SER A 20 1.61 -9.79 11.47
CA SER A 20 2.00 -8.44 11.85
C SER A 20 3.52 -8.26 11.69
N ARG A 21 3.93 -7.20 10.99
CA ARG A 21 5.33 -6.77 10.86
C ARG A 21 5.57 -5.49 11.64
N THR A 22 6.34 -5.61 12.71
CA THR A 22 6.88 -4.46 13.44
C THR A 22 8.20 -4.02 12.79
N ARG A 23 8.38 -2.71 12.66
CA ARG A 23 9.64 -2.10 12.20
C ARG A 23 10.17 -1.14 13.26
N GLU A 24 11.38 -1.42 13.75
CA GLU A 24 12.15 -0.48 14.55
C GLU A 24 12.81 0.54 13.60
N LEU A 25 12.83 1.81 14.02
CA LEU A 25 13.40 2.89 13.22
C LEU A 25 14.71 3.37 13.82
N ASP A 26 15.74 3.52 12.98
CA ASP A 26 16.98 4.17 13.36
C ASP A 26 16.92 5.70 13.15
N ARG A 27 17.92 6.41 13.67
CA ARG A 27 18.00 7.88 13.58
C ARG A 27 17.92 8.41 12.14
N SER A 28 18.49 7.69 11.18
CA SER A 28 18.52 8.11 9.78
C SER A 28 17.16 7.97 9.10
N GLU A 29 16.35 6.99 9.51
CA GLU A 29 15.02 6.72 8.93
C GLU A 29 13.91 7.58 9.56
N ILE A 30 14.08 8.04 10.81
CA ILE A 30 13.02 8.75 11.56
C ILE A 30 12.47 9.94 10.78
N LEU A 31 13.32 10.80 10.23
CA LEU A 31 12.84 12.02 9.56
C LEU A 31 12.01 11.71 8.31
N GLU A 32 12.43 10.70 7.54
CA GLU A 32 11.71 10.25 6.35
C GLU A 32 10.34 9.68 6.72
N VAL A 33 10.30 8.75 7.68
CA VAL A 33 9.06 8.09 8.08
C VAL A 33 8.11 9.06 8.77
N THR A 34 8.60 9.89 9.69
CA THR A 34 7.77 10.87 10.39
C THR A 34 7.20 11.91 9.43
N SER A 35 7.97 12.35 8.43
CA SER A 35 7.46 13.19 7.34
C SER A 35 6.37 12.46 6.54
N ALA A 36 6.58 11.18 6.19
CA ALA A 36 5.62 10.38 5.45
C ALA A 36 4.33 10.09 6.24
N ILE A 37 4.34 10.05 7.57
CA ILE A 37 3.09 9.94 8.36
C ILE A 37 2.54 11.29 8.82
N GLY A 38 3.26 12.40 8.65
CA GLY A 38 2.83 13.75 9.05
C GLY A 38 1.67 14.36 8.25
N SER A 39 0.85 13.56 7.57
CA SER A 39 -0.30 14.02 6.77
C SER A 39 -1.55 13.23 7.07
N GLU A 40 -2.65 13.93 7.33
CA GLU A 40 -3.97 13.33 7.56
C GLU A 40 -4.43 12.46 6.39
N THR A 41 -4.21 12.91 5.15
CA THR A 41 -4.56 12.12 3.97
C THR A 41 -3.79 10.80 3.91
N ARG A 42 -2.50 10.82 4.25
CA ARG A 42 -1.68 9.60 4.29
C ARG A 42 -2.10 8.66 5.42
N TRP A 43 -2.53 9.19 6.58
CA TRP A 43 -3.19 8.39 7.61
C TRP A 43 -4.48 7.74 7.14
N ARG A 44 -5.31 8.45 6.37
CA ARG A 44 -6.53 7.86 5.78
C ARG A 44 -6.19 6.71 4.82
N ILE A 45 -5.13 6.85 4.01
CA ILE A 45 -4.63 5.78 3.14
C ILE A 45 -4.16 4.59 3.98
N ILE A 46 -3.29 4.81 4.98
CA ILE A 46 -2.77 3.76 5.87
C ILE A 46 -3.91 3.00 6.54
N LYS A 47 -4.87 3.71 7.15
CA LYS A 47 -6.04 3.09 7.80
C LYS A 47 -6.88 2.25 6.82
N THR A 48 -7.04 2.72 5.59
CA THR A 48 -7.75 1.96 4.55
C THR A 48 -6.99 0.69 4.21
N LEU A 49 -5.67 0.78 3.99
CA LEU A 49 -4.81 -0.35 3.63
C LEU A 49 -4.56 -1.34 4.78
N ALA A 50 -4.74 -0.91 6.03
CA ALA A 50 -4.68 -1.79 7.20
C ALA A 50 -5.86 -2.77 7.27
N THR A 51 -6.97 -2.46 6.60
CA THR A 51 -8.15 -3.35 6.55
C THR A 51 -8.06 -4.35 5.39
N GLU A 52 -7.65 -3.89 4.22
CA GLU A 52 -7.49 -4.72 3.03
C GLU A 52 -6.69 -4.00 1.95
N THR A 53 -6.18 -4.78 1.00
CA THR A 53 -5.46 -4.22 -0.15
C THR A 53 -6.40 -3.43 -1.06
N ARG A 54 -5.83 -2.42 -1.74
CA ARG A 54 -6.59 -1.49 -2.58
C ARG A 54 -5.85 -1.11 -3.84
N THR A 55 -6.58 -0.84 -4.90
CA THR A 55 -6.04 -0.15 -6.06
C THR A 55 -6.00 1.36 -5.83
N ILE A 56 -5.23 2.08 -6.66
CA ILE A 56 -5.27 3.54 -6.68
C ILE A 56 -6.70 4.04 -6.93
N GLN A 57 -7.45 3.39 -7.82
CA GLN A 57 -8.81 3.79 -8.17
C GLN A 57 -9.75 3.68 -6.96
N GLU A 58 -9.73 2.55 -6.26
CA GLU A 58 -10.55 2.36 -5.05
C GLU A 58 -10.19 3.39 -3.96
N LEU A 59 -8.90 3.72 -3.79
CA LEU A 59 -8.49 4.78 -2.86
C LEU A 59 -9.03 6.15 -3.27
N THR A 60 -9.09 6.47 -4.57
CA THR A 60 -9.69 7.75 -5.01
C THR A 60 -11.17 7.83 -4.66
N GLU A 61 -11.90 6.73 -4.81
CA GLU A 61 -13.33 6.63 -4.52
C GLU A 61 -13.60 6.73 -3.00
N ILE A 62 -12.81 6.04 -2.19
CA ILE A 62 -12.94 6.05 -0.71
C ILE A 62 -12.54 7.40 -0.12
N ILE A 63 -11.44 8.00 -0.61
CA ILE A 63 -10.84 9.18 0.02
C ILE A 63 -11.44 10.47 -0.53
N GLY A 64 -11.94 10.45 -1.77
CA GLY A 64 -12.54 11.60 -2.46
C GLY A 64 -11.51 12.56 -3.06
N LEU A 65 -10.33 12.05 -3.43
CA LEU A 65 -9.24 12.84 -4.03
C LEU A 65 -8.89 12.33 -5.42
N THR A 66 -8.25 13.20 -6.22
CA THR A 66 -7.86 12.84 -7.59
C THR A 66 -6.83 11.71 -7.63
N LYS A 67 -6.79 10.97 -8.74
CA LYS A 67 -5.80 9.91 -8.99
C LYS A 67 -4.36 10.40 -8.89
N GLY A 68 -4.07 11.62 -9.36
CA GLY A 68 -2.74 12.22 -9.26
C GLY A 68 -2.34 12.49 -7.80
N THR A 69 -3.26 13.05 -7.01
CA THR A 69 -3.06 13.31 -5.58
C THR A 69 -2.84 12.02 -4.79
N ILE A 70 -3.69 11.01 -5.00
CA ILE A 70 -3.53 9.70 -4.34
C ILE A 70 -2.21 9.05 -4.74
N SER A 71 -1.85 9.06 -6.03
CA SER A 71 -0.57 8.50 -6.50
C SER A 71 0.64 9.17 -5.84
N ALA A 72 0.61 10.49 -5.66
CA ALA A 72 1.69 11.23 -5.00
C ALA A 72 1.80 10.86 -3.51
N HIS A 73 0.68 10.76 -2.80
CA HIS A 73 0.68 10.33 -1.39
C HIS A 73 1.15 8.89 -1.23
N VAL A 74 0.70 7.98 -2.09
CA VAL A 74 1.14 6.58 -2.09
C VAL A 74 2.63 6.48 -2.34
N LYS A 75 3.16 7.23 -3.32
CA LYS A 75 4.61 7.23 -3.60
C LYS A 75 5.44 7.61 -2.36
N GLN A 76 5.04 8.65 -1.63
CA GLN A 76 5.73 9.06 -0.40
C GLN A 76 5.68 7.98 0.69
N LEU A 77 4.57 7.25 0.78
CA LEU A 77 4.44 6.12 1.70
C LEU A 77 5.26 4.91 1.26
N GLU A 78 5.40 4.67 -0.04
CA GLU A 78 6.26 3.62 -0.60
C GLU A 78 7.74 3.93 -0.37
N GLU A 79 8.17 5.17 -0.60
CA GLU A 79 9.54 5.64 -0.35
C GLU A 79 9.92 5.44 1.13
N ALA A 80 9.04 5.81 2.06
CA ALA A 80 9.23 5.55 3.49
C ALA A 80 9.08 4.08 3.92
N GLY A 81 8.79 3.17 2.97
CA GLY A 81 8.63 1.72 3.22
C GLY A 81 7.40 1.37 4.06
N LEU A 82 6.37 2.21 4.08
CA LEU A 82 5.12 2.00 4.81
C LEU A 82 4.05 1.29 3.97
N VAL A 83 4.08 1.51 2.65
CA VAL A 83 3.19 0.89 1.68
C VAL A 83 4.03 0.11 0.67
N ALA A 84 3.51 -1.03 0.24
CA ALA A 84 4.08 -1.82 -0.85
C ALA A 84 3.06 -1.98 -1.96
N SER A 85 3.54 -2.23 -3.17
CA SER A 85 2.68 -2.42 -4.33
C SER A 85 3.09 -3.59 -5.21
N ARG A 86 2.10 -4.09 -5.95
CA ARG A 86 2.31 -5.04 -7.04
C ARG A 86 1.38 -4.71 -8.19
N PHE A 87 1.73 -5.14 -9.39
CA PHE A 87 0.86 -5.04 -10.55
C PHE A 87 0.03 -6.32 -10.69
N ASN A 88 -1.28 -6.15 -10.82
CA ASN A 88 -2.23 -7.22 -11.11
C ASN A 88 -2.93 -6.93 -12.45
N VAL A 89 -3.59 -7.95 -12.98
CA VAL A 89 -4.50 -7.80 -14.11
C VAL A 89 -5.89 -7.57 -13.56
N SER A 90 -6.52 -6.46 -13.95
CA SER A 90 -7.89 -6.12 -13.55
C SER A 90 -8.91 -6.99 -14.27
N ASP A 91 -10.17 -6.98 -13.80
CA ASP A 91 -11.26 -7.80 -14.35
C ASP A 91 -11.55 -7.54 -15.84
N ASN A 92 -11.23 -6.34 -16.32
CA ASN A 92 -11.37 -5.94 -17.73
C ASN A 92 -10.11 -6.19 -18.57
N GLY A 93 -9.10 -6.89 -18.03
CA GLY A 93 -7.86 -7.22 -18.73
C GLY A 93 -6.81 -6.10 -18.77
N GLY A 94 -7.07 -4.98 -18.07
CA GLY A 94 -6.09 -3.92 -17.87
C GLY A 94 -5.04 -4.29 -16.82
N VAL A 95 -4.00 -3.47 -16.70
CA VAL A 95 -3.01 -3.58 -15.62
C VAL A 95 -3.33 -2.54 -14.56
N GLU A 96 -3.41 -2.97 -13.30
CA GLU A 96 -3.64 -2.10 -12.16
C GLU A 96 -2.60 -2.30 -11.06
N LYS A 97 -2.32 -1.21 -10.33
CA LYS A 97 -1.42 -1.22 -9.19
C LYS A 97 -2.25 -1.50 -7.94
N GLU A 98 -2.05 -2.67 -7.34
CA GLU A 98 -2.61 -3.03 -6.03
C GLU A 98 -1.62 -2.65 -4.93
N LEU A 99 -2.13 -2.03 -3.88
CA LEU A 99 -1.41 -1.47 -2.75
C LEU A 99 -1.75 -2.25 -1.48
N SER A 100 -0.76 -2.39 -0.61
CA SER A 100 -0.86 -3.08 0.67
C SER A 100 -0.02 -2.38 1.72
N LEU A 101 -0.39 -2.52 2.98
CA LEU A 101 0.46 -2.05 4.08
C LEU A 101 1.73 -2.92 4.16
N ALA A 102 2.90 -2.28 4.24
CA ALA A 102 4.18 -2.98 4.31
C ALA A 102 4.54 -3.38 5.74
N VAL A 103 4.19 -2.53 6.70
CA VAL A 103 4.46 -2.65 8.15
C VAL A 103 3.21 -2.30 8.95
N ASP A 104 2.96 -3.06 10.01
CA ASP A 104 1.77 -2.91 10.84
C ASP A 104 2.03 -2.02 12.07
N GLU A 105 3.29 -1.95 12.49
CA GLU A 105 3.73 -1.19 13.66
C GLU A 105 5.09 -0.53 13.39
N LEU A 106 5.24 0.72 13.87
CA LEU A 106 6.48 1.46 13.89
C LEU A 106 6.89 1.70 15.34
N THR A 107 8.12 1.35 15.71
CA THR A 107 8.66 1.56 17.05
C THR A 107 9.80 2.55 17.00
N LEU A 108 9.67 3.65 17.75
CA LEU A 108 10.77 4.58 18.04
C LEU A 108 11.17 4.44 19.50
N ASP A 109 12.44 4.10 19.73
CA ASP A 109 13.03 4.14 21.08
C ASP A 109 13.92 5.37 21.22
N PHE A 110 13.43 6.40 21.92
CA PHE A 110 14.18 7.62 22.23
C PHE A 110 15.45 7.39 23.06
N ARG A 111 15.64 6.21 23.66
CA ARG A 111 16.88 5.85 24.37
C ARG A 111 18.00 5.38 23.42
N GLN A 112 17.64 5.05 22.17
CA GLN A 112 18.54 4.50 21.15
C GLN A 112 18.84 5.51 20.02
N ILE A 113 18.35 6.75 20.14
CA ILE A 113 18.47 7.83 19.15
C ILE A 113 19.48 8.88 19.59
#